data_AF-A0A4R4DU82-F1
#
_entry.id   AF-A0A4R4DU82-F1
#
_cell.length_a   1.000
_cell.length_b   1.000
_cell.length_c   1.000
_cell.angle_alpha   90.00
_cell.angle_beta   90.00
_cell.angle_gamma   90.00
#
_symmetry.space_group_name_H-M   'P 1'
#
loop_
_entity.id
_entity.type
_entity.pdbx_description
1 polymer ?
#
loop_
_entity_poly.entity_id
_entity_poly.type
_entity_poly.pdbx_seq_one_letter_code
_entity_poly.pdbx_strand_id
1 'polypeptide(L)'
;MFDSGEATLDEWLRRRARANQAAGASRTFVVCRGGFVVGFYCLAAGAVAVTAAPGRVKRNMPDPIPTAVLGRLAVDRSLHGQGIGRALLRDAVLRVLQAGEALAVRGLLVQALNADAQRFYQACGFTPSPIDPMTLMATMTDLKAALG
;
A
#
# COMPACT_ATOMS: atom_id res chain seq x y z
N MET A 1 8.14 -2.25 -21.97
CA MET A 1 6.95 -2.94 -21.41
C MET A 1 7.21 -3.09 -19.92
N PHE A 2 6.25 -2.80 -19.04
CA PHE A 2 6.43 -2.94 -17.59
C PHE A 2 6.48 -4.42 -17.18
N ASP A 3 7.48 -4.81 -16.42
CA ASP A 3 7.65 -6.16 -15.86
C ASP A 3 8.15 -6.06 -14.41
N SER A 4 7.30 -6.40 -13.44
CA SER A 4 7.67 -6.38 -12.02
C SER A 4 8.27 -7.68 -11.50
N GLY A 5 8.30 -8.73 -12.33
CA GLY A 5 8.55 -10.11 -11.89
C GLY A 5 7.31 -10.82 -11.34
N GLU A 6 6.18 -10.13 -11.17
CA GLU A 6 4.92 -10.67 -10.66
C GLU A 6 3.80 -10.47 -11.70
N ALA A 7 3.52 -11.51 -12.50
CA ALA A 7 2.58 -11.42 -13.63
C ALA A 7 1.19 -10.89 -13.25
N THR A 8 0.71 -11.25 -12.05
CA THR A 8 -0.60 -10.78 -11.55
C THR A 8 -0.66 -9.27 -11.36
N LEU A 9 0.45 -8.63 -10.98
CA LEU A 9 0.56 -7.17 -10.84
C LEU A 9 0.64 -6.49 -12.21
N ASP A 10 1.45 -7.06 -13.10
CA ASP A 10 1.66 -6.54 -14.45
C ASP A 10 0.38 -6.58 -15.28
N GLU A 11 -0.34 -7.70 -15.24
CA GLU A 11 -1.61 -7.87 -15.93
C GLU A 11 -2.69 -6.95 -15.37
N TRP A 12 -2.74 -6.80 -14.04
CA TRP A 12 -3.69 -5.89 -13.41
C TRP A 12 -3.45 -4.44 -13.83
N LEU A 13 -2.18 -4.01 -13.89
CA LEU A 13 -1.83 -2.67 -14.35
C LEU A 13 -2.32 -2.43 -15.78
N ARG A 14 -2.08 -3.39 -16.68
CA ARG A 14 -2.45 -3.28 -18.10
C ARG A 14 -3.96 -3.32 -18.34
N ARG A 15 -4.68 -4.18 -17.62
CA ARG A 15 -6.08 -4.52 -17.93
C ARG A 15 -7.12 -3.87 -17.01
N ARG A 16 -6.76 -3.51 -15.77
CA ARG A 16 -7.75 -3.16 -14.73
C ARG A 16 -7.50 -1.80 -14.09
N ALA A 17 -6.26 -1.35 -13.95
CA ALA A 17 -5.93 -0.11 -13.23
C ALA A 17 -6.73 1.11 -13.70
N ARG A 18 -6.82 1.34 -15.02
CA ARG A 18 -7.55 2.48 -15.60
C ARG A 18 -9.06 2.38 -15.39
N ALA A 19 -9.63 1.20 -15.61
CA ALA A 19 -11.06 0.95 -15.42
C ALA A 19 -11.46 1.10 -13.94
N ASN A 20 -10.66 0.55 -13.03
CA ASN A 20 -10.86 0.69 -11.59
C ASN A 20 -10.80 2.15 -11.13
N GLN A 21 -9.90 2.95 -11.73
CA GLN A 21 -9.85 4.38 -11.48
C GLN A 21 -11.10 5.11 -11.96
N ALA A 22 -11.55 4.85 -13.19
CA ALA A 22 -12.76 5.45 -13.72
C ALA A 22 -14.01 5.08 -12.90
N ALA A 23 -14.10 3.83 -12.44
CA ALA A 23 -15.21 3.33 -11.63
C ALA A 23 -15.13 3.72 -10.14
N GLY A 24 -14.05 4.36 -9.69
CA GLY A 24 -13.87 4.74 -8.28
C GLY A 24 -13.44 3.61 -7.34
N ALA A 25 -13.11 2.43 -7.86
CA ALA A 25 -12.68 1.28 -7.06
C ALA A 25 -11.28 1.46 -6.44
N SER A 26 -10.40 2.22 -7.10
CA SER A 26 -9.08 2.58 -6.57
C SER A 26 -8.55 3.85 -7.22
N ARG A 27 -7.54 4.48 -6.62
CA ARG A 27 -6.73 5.54 -7.24
C ARG A 27 -5.35 4.99 -7.50
N THR A 28 -4.90 5.01 -8.76
CA THR A 28 -3.62 4.43 -9.17
C THR A 28 -2.65 5.55 -9.52
N PHE A 29 -1.44 5.47 -8.96
CA PHE A 29 -0.36 6.42 -9.19
C PHE A 29 0.80 5.69 -9.85
N VAL A 30 1.43 6.33 -10.84
CA VAL A 30 2.52 5.74 -11.63
C VAL A 30 3.72 6.68 -11.63
N VAL A 31 4.91 6.09 -11.66
CA VAL A 31 6.15 6.79 -11.96
C VAL A 31 6.57 6.39 -13.38
N CYS A 32 6.92 7.38 -14.18
CA CYS A 32 7.31 7.20 -15.57
C CYS A 32 8.76 7.63 -15.81
N ARG A 33 9.47 6.91 -16.69
CA ARG A 33 10.78 7.29 -17.23
C ARG A 33 10.71 7.22 -18.75
N GLY A 34 10.95 8.34 -19.43
CA GLY A 34 10.88 8.40 -20.89
C GLY A 34 9.52 7.99 -21.47
N GLY A 35 8.42 8.30 -20.77
CA GLY A 35 7.06 7.92 -21.18
C GLY A 35 6.63 6.49 -20.82
N PHE A 36 7.54 5.67 -20.26
CA PHE A 36 7.23 4.32 -19.82
C PHE A 36 7.00 4.25 -18.32
N VAL A 37 5.96 3.53 -17.89
CA VAL A 37 5.75 3.24 -16.46
C VAL A 37 6.88 2.35 -15.97
N VAL A 38 7.50 2.74 -14.85
CA VAL A 38 8.59 2.00 -14.19
C VAL A 38 8.26 1.63 -12.73
N GLY A 39 7.12 2.08 -12.23
CA GLY A 39 6.62 1.70 -10.92
C GLY A 39 5.22 2.27 -10.71
N PHE A 40 4.43 1.61 -9.86
CA PHE A 40 3.08 2.05 -9.55
C PHE A 40 2.64 1.58 -8.17
N TYR A 41 1.59 2.23 -7.67
CA TYR A 41 0.80 1.69 -6.57
C TYR A 41 -0.66 2.12 -6.70
N CYS A 42 -1.55 1.49 -5.94
CA CYS A 42 -2.94 1.93 -5.85
C CYS A 42 -3.45 1.99 -4.42
N LEU A 43 -4.30 2.98 -4.16
CA LEU A 43 -4.98 3.21 -2.89
C LEU A 43 -6.49 3.03 -3.03
N ALA A 44 -7.12 2.50 -1.99
CA ALA A 44 -8.57 2.44 -1.84
C ALA A 44 -8.97 2.74 -0.39
N ALA A 45 -10.21 3.16 -0.17
CA ALA A 45 -10.78 3.23 1.17
C ALA A 45 -11.01 1.81 1.71
N GLY A 46 -10.87 1.62 3.02
CA GLY A 46 -11.14 0.34 3.66
C GLY A 46 -11.43 0.46 5.14
N ALA A 47 -11.72 -0.69 5.73
CA ALA A 47 -11.83 -0.84 7.16
C ALA A 47 -11.37 -2.25 7.55
N VAL A 48 -10.93 -2.41 8.79
CA VAL A 48 -10.48 -3.71 9.30
C VAL A 48 -11.11 -4.00 10.64
N ALA A 49 -11.52 -5.24 10.85
CA ALA A 49 -12.06 -5.69 12.13
C ALA A 49 -11.02 -5.50 13.25
N VAL A 50 -11.47 -5.08 14.43
CA VAL A 50 -10.60 -4.89 15.61
C VAL A 50 -9.84 -6.17 15.96
N THR A 51 -10.44 -7.34 15.77
CA THR A 51 -9.83 -8.65 16.00
C THR A 51 -8.65 -8.93 15.06
N ALA A 52 -8.70 -8.41 13.84
CA ALA A 52 -7.67 -8.58 12.82
C ALA A 52 -6.52 -7.57 12.92
N ALA A 53 -6.62 -6.55 13.78
CA ALA A 53 -5.64 -5.48 13.85
C ALA A 53 -4.60 -5.69 14.98
N PRO A 54 -3.32 -5.35 14.74
CA PRO A 54 -2.31 -5.30 15.79
C PRO A 54 -2.67 -4.34 16.92
N GLY A 55 -2.17 -4.60 18.13
CA GLY A 55 -2.49 -3.82 19.34
C GLY A 55 -2.36 -2.30 19.17
N ARG A 56 -1.29 -1.83 18.52
CA ARG A 56 -1.08 -0.40 18.26
C ARG A 56 -2.11 0.20 17.31
N VAL A 57 -2.56 -0.56 16.30
CA VAL A 57 -3.55 -0.10 15.31
C VAL A 57 -4.94 0.00 15.96
N LYS A 58 -5.34 -1.00 16.76
CA LYS A 58 -6.68 -1.09 17.35
C LYS A 58 -6.92 -0.32 18.64
N ARG A 59 -5.86 0.13 19.32
CA ARG A 59 -5.96 0.83 20.60
C ARG A 59 -6.93 2.02 20.51
N ASN A 60 -8.00 1.99 21.29
CA ASN A 60 -9.04 3.02 21.39
C ASN A 60 -9.74 3.35 20.05
N MET A 61 -9.89 2.38 19.15
CA MET A 61 -10.57 2.56 17.87
C MET A 61 -11.95 1.88 17.86
N PRO A 62 -12.89 2.38 17.04
CA PRO A 62 -14.17 1.70 16.80
C PRO A 62 -13.96 0.42 15.98
N ASP A 63 -15.01 -0.41 15.94
CA ASP A 63 -15.08 -1.58 15.05
C ASP A 63 -16.15 -1.34 13.96
N PRO A 64 -15.78 -1.33 12.66
CA PRO A 64 -14.44 -1.57 12.12
C PRO A 64 -13.53 -0.33 12.19
N ILE A 65 -12.21 -0.57 12.21
CA ILE A 65 -11.19 0.49 12.24
C ILE A 65 -11.05 1.10 10.84
N PRO A 66 -11.18 2.42 10.67
CA PRO A 66 -11.04 3.07 9.36
C PRO A 66 -9.58 3.04 8.88
N THR A 67 -9.34 2.53 7.67
CA THR A 67 -8.00 2.37 7.07
C THR A 67 -7.98 2.80 5.61
N ALA A 68 -6.79 3.08 5.11
CA ALA A 68 -6.53 3.09 3.68
C ALA A 68 -5.91 1.73 3.29
N VAL A 69 -6.27 1.22 2.12
CA VAL A 69 -5.73 -0.03 1.59
C VAL A 69 -4.70 0.30 0.53
N LEU A 70 -3.44 -0.10 0.76
CA LEU A 70 -2.42 -0.16 -0.27
C LEU A 70 -2.63 -1.47 -1.04
N GLY A 71 -3.47 -1.42 -2.07
CA GLY A 71 -3.94 -2.63 -2.75
C GLY A 71 -2.84 -3.32 -3.56
N ARG A 72 -1.98 -2.54 -4.22
CA ARG A 72 -0.87 -3.02 -5.06
C ARG A 72 0.26 -2.02 -5.01
N LEU A 73 1.48 -2.52 -5.03
CA LEU A 73 2.71 -1.74 -5.21
C LEU A 73 3.67 -2.61 -6.00
N ALA A 74 4.22 -2.08 -7.09
CA ALA A 74 5.19 -2.79 -7.91
C ALA A 74 6.19 -1.82 -8.53
N VAL A 75 7.41 -2.30 -8.73
CA VAL A 75 8.49 -1.59 -9.43
C VAL A 75 8.94 -2.48 -10.56
N ASP A 76 9.30 -1.88 -11.69
CA ASP A 76 9.89 -2.63 -12.81
C ASP A 76 11.19 -3.31 -12.35
N ARG A 77 11.37 -4.58 -12.74
CA ARG A 77 12.49 -5.43 -12.33
C ARG A 77 13.85 -4.81 -12.62
N SER A 78 13.96 -4.01 -13.68
CA SER A 78 15.21 -3.30 -14.03
C SER A 78 15.64 -2.28 -12.96
N LEU A 79 14.72 -1.86 -12.08
CA LEU A 79 14.94 -0.85 -11.05
C LEU A 79 14.78 -1.39 -9.62
N HIS A 80 14.70 -2.71 -9.44
CA HIS A 80 14.66 -3.31 -8.11
C HIS A 80 15.94 -2.99 -7.32
N GLY A 81 15.81 -2.89 -6.00
CA GLY A 81 16.93 -2.56 -5.11
C GLY A 81 17.39 -1.09 -5.14
N GLN A 82 16.88 -0.26 -6.05
CA GLN A 82 17.29 1.16 -6.18
C GLN A 82 16.46 2.13 -5.31
N GLY A 83 15.74 1.63 -4.30
CA GLY A 83 14.95 2.45 -3.38
C GLY A 83 13.60 2.95 -3.91
N ILE A 84 13.25 2.70 -5.18
CA ILE A 84 11.99 3.17 -5.78
C ILE A 84 10.76 2.65 -5.03
N GLY A 85 10.78 1.38 -4.59
CA GLY A 85 9.64 0.82 -3.83
C GLY A 85 9.36 1.57 -2.52
N ARG A 86 10.43 1.94 -1.78
CA ARG A 86 10.31 2.78 -0.57
C ARG A 86 9.84 4.19 -0.90
N ALA A 87 10.32 4.77 -2.01
CA ALA A 87 9.89 6.09 -2.46
C ALA A 87 8.40 6.11 -2.85
N LEU A 88 7.91 5.08 -3.55
CA LEU A 88 6.49 4.91 -3.87
C LEU A 88 5.64 4.75 -2.61
N LEU A 89 6.10 3.95 -1.65
CA LEU A 89 5.41 3.78 -0.37
C LEU A 89 5.35 5.09 0.42
N ARG A 90 6.44 5.87 0.43
CA ARG A 90 6.47 7.21 1.02
C ARG A 90 5.46 8.15 0.35
N ASP A 91 5.42 8.18 -0.98
CA ASP A 91 4.43 8.97 -1.72
C ASP A 91 2.99 8.55 -1.37
N ALA A 92 2.73 7.24 -1.27
CA ALA A 92 1.43 6.71 -0.86
C ALA A 92 1.04 7.19 0.55
N VAL A 93 1.97 7.16 1.51
CA VAL A 93 1.76 7.65 2.88
C VAL A 93 1.42 9.14 2.89
N LEU A 94 2.17 9.96 2.14
CA LEU A 94 1.92 11.40 2.05
C LEU A 94 0.53 11.71 1.49
N ARG A 95 0.09 10.97 0.46
CA ARG A 95 -1.26 11.12 -0.10
C ARG A 95 -2.35 10.72 0.87
N VAL A 96 -2.14 9.67 1.66
CA VAL A 96 -3.11 9.22 2.66
C VAL A 96 -3.16 10.20 3.83
N LEU A 97 -2.03 10.78 4.24
CA LEU A 97 -2.01 11.86 5.23
C LEU A 97 -2.81 13.07 4.75
N GLN A 98 -2.64 13.46 3.48
CA GLN A 98 -3.40 14.55 2.87
C GLN A 98 -4.90 14.24 2.81
N ALA A 99 -5.29 13.03 2.39
CA ALA A 99 -6.69 12.60 2.43
C ALA A 99 -7.25 12.55 3.88
N GLY A 100 -6.37 12.24 4.83
CA GLY A 100 -6.61 12.21 6.27
C GLY A 100 -7.11 13.53 6.87
N GLU A 101 -6.82 14.66 6.23
CA GLU A 101 -7.29 15.99 6.64
C GLU A 101 -8.81 16.13 6.46
N ALA A 102 -9.38 15.46 5.48
CA ALA A 102 -10.82 15.47 5.20
C ALA A 102 -11.54 14.21 5.71
N LEU A 103 -10.89 13.05 5.68
CA LEU A 103 -11.47 11.77 6.09
C LEU A 103 -10.51 11.03 7.02
N ALA A 104 -10.92 10.79 8.27
CA ALA A 104 -10.06 10.16 9.26
C ALA A 104 -9.62 8.74 8.84
N VAL A 105 -8.31 8.51 8.80
CA VAL A 105 -7.68 7.21 8.48
C VAL A 105 -6.71 6.85 9.60
N ARG A 106 -6.89 5.68 10.24
CA ARG A 106 -6.01 5.22 11.33
C ARG A 106 -4.63 4.82 10.82
N GLY A 107 -4.59 4.20 9.66
CA GLY A 107 -3.40 3.55 9.14
C GLY A 107 -3.56 2.97 7.75
N LEU A 108 -2.47 2.41 7.24
CA LEU A 108 -2.45 1.64 6.01
C LEU A 108 -2.55 0.15 6.30
N LEU A 109 -3.35 -0.53 5.48
CA LEU A 109 -3.48 -1.98 5.40
C LEU A 109 -2.94 -2.44 4.06
N VAL A 110 -2.18 -3.54 4.07
CA VAL A 110 -1.66 -4.19 2.87
C VAL A 110 -1.77 -5.70 2.99
N GLN A 111 -2.11 -6.38 1.90
CA GLN A 111 -1.91 -7.81 1.77
C GLN A 111 -0.61 -8.03 1.02
N ALA A 112 0.41 -8.61 1.68
CA ALA A 112 1.62 -9.03 0.99
C ALA A 112 1.30 -10.19 0.04
N LEU A 113 1.91 -10.15 -1.15
CA LEU A 113 1.72 -11.20 -2.16
C LEU A 113 2.54 -12.46 -1.83
N ASN A 114 3.73 -12.26 -1.27
CA ASN A 114 4.69 -13.32 -0.97
C ASN A 114 5.60 -12.91 0.21
N ALA A 115 6.47 -13.82 0.65
CA ALA A 115 7.33 -13.60 1.82
C ALA A 115 8.34 -12.45 1.62
N ASP A 116 8.80 -12.19 0.39
CA ASP A 116 9.67 -11.04 0.09
C ASP A 116 8.93 -9.71 0.29
N ALA A 117 7.70 -9.62 -0.22
CA ALA A 117 6.84 -8.46 -0.02
C ALA A 117 6.53 -8.25 1.47
N GLN A 118 6.27 -9.33 2.21
CA GLN A 118 6.06 -9.26 3.66
C GLN A 118 7.27 -8.64 4.37
N ARG A 119 8.49 -9.14 4.10
CA ARG A 119 9.73 -8.60 4.65
C ARG A 119 9.93 -7.13 4.28
N PHE A 120 9.64 -6.75 3.04
CA PHE A 120 9.70 -5.37 2.58
C PHE A 120 8.81 -4.45 3.42
N TYR A 121 7.54 -4.83 3.63
CA TYR A 121 6.61 -4.02 4.42
C TYR A 121 6.99 -3.97 5.90
N GLN A 122 7.44 -5.08 6.49
CA GLN A 122 7.93 -5.09 7.87
C GLN A 122 9.13 -4.15 8.06
N ALA A 123 10.08 -4.15 7.11
CA ALA A 123 11.22 -3.22 7.11
C ALA A 123 10.84 -1.75 6.89
N CYS A 124 9.57 -1.47 6.56
CA CYS A 124 8.99 -0.12 6.47
C CYS A 124 8.10 0.23 7.66
N GLY A 125 8.05 -0.62 8.70
CA GLY A 125 7.29 -0.37 9.94
C GLY A 125 5.90 -1.01 9.99
N PHE A 126 5.53 -1.86 9.02
CA PHE A 126 4.29 -2.63 9.09
C PHE A 126 4.38 -3.80 10.07
N THR A 127 3.29 -4.04 10.79
CA THR A 127 3.15 -5.15 11.71
C THR A 127 2.15 -6.17 11.15
N PRO A 128 2.49 -7.48 11.13
CA PRO A 128 1.55 -8.52 10.71
C PRO A 128 0.30 -8.56 11.59
N SER A 129 -0.83 -8.90 10.97
CA SER A 129 -2.07 -9.19 11.68
C SER A 129 -1.92 -10.43 12.59
N PRO A 130 -2.58 -10.47 13.75
CA PRO A 130 -2.63 -11.67 14.58
C PRO A 130 -3.41 -12.84 13.93
N ILE A 131 -4.23 -12.60 12.90
CA ILE A 131 -5.04 -13.65 12.25
C ILE A 131 -4.46 -14.14 10.92
N ASP A 132 -3.80 -13.26 10.16
CA ASP A 132 -3.15 -13.58 8.90
C ASP A 132 -1.83 -12.82 8.78
N PRO A 133 -0.67 -13.50 8.92
CA PRO A 133 0.64 -12.85 8.83
C PRO A 133 0.91 -12.13 7.50
N MET A 134 0.20 -12.50 6.42
CA MET A 134 0.33 -11.85 5.12
C MET A 134 -0.48 -10.55 5.02
N THR A 135 -1.44 -10.32 5.92
CA THR A 135 -2.06 -9.02 6.12
C THR A 135 -1.19 -8.20 7.07
N LEU A 136 -0.68 -7.05 6.64
CA LEU A 136 0.11 -6.16 7.48
C LEU A 136 -0.52 -4.78 7.60
N MET A 137 -0.30 -4.14 8.76
CA MET A 137 -0.87 -2.84 9.07
C MET A 137 0.14 -1.95 9.78
N ALA A 138 0.07 -0.65 9.56
CA ALA A 138 0.81 0.35 10.33
C ALA A 138 -0.05 1.58 10.56
N THR A 139 0.17 2.26 11.70
CA THR A 139 -0.49 3.54 11.94
C THR A 139 0.11 4.62 11.04
N MET A 140 -0.67 5.63 10.70
CA MET A 140 -0.15 6.77 9.92
C MET A 140 1.01 7.47 10.65
N THR A 141 0.98 7.51 11.98
CA THR A 141 2.05 8.05 12.82
C THR A 141 3.36 7.26 12.65
N ASP A 142 3.29 5.93 12.70
CA ASP A 142 4.48 5.07 12.56
C ASP A 142 5.10 5.19 11.17
N LEU A 143 4.25 5.21 10.13
CA LEU A 143 4.72 5.33 8.75
C LEU A 143 5.36 6.68 8.47
N LYS A 144 4.81 7.77 9.04
CA LYS A 144 5.43 9.09 8.95
C LYS A 144 6.81 9.12 9.62
N ALA A 145 6.99 8.41 10.74
CA ALA A 145 8.28 8.33 11.42
C ALA A 145 9.29 7.44 10.68
N ALA A 146 8.84 6.31 10.11
CA ALA A 146 9.71 5.34 9.44
C ALA A 146 10.14 5.75 8.02
N LEU A 147 9.36 6.60 7.34
CA LEU A 147 9.59 7.04 5.96
C LEU A 147 9.83 8.55 5.82
N GLY A 148 9.90 9.25 6.96
CA GLY A 148 10.19 10.68 7.08
C GLY A 148 11.59 11.04 6.59
#